data_AF-A0A255EHD0-F1
#
_entry.id   AF-A0A255EHD0-F1
#
_cell.length_a   1.000
_cell.length_b   1.000
_cell.length_c   1.000
_cell.angle_alpha   90.00
_cell.angle_beta   90.00
_cell.angle_gamma   90.00
#
_symmetry.space_group_name_H-M   'P 1'
#
loop_
_entity.id
_entity.type
_entity.pdbx_description
1 polymer ?
#
loop_
_entity_poly.entity_id
_entity_poly.type
_entity_poly.pdbx_seq_one_letter_code
_entity_poly.pdbx_strand_id
1 'polypeptide(L)'
;MARVSEQHDAEPLDATSPTAGEVTTEVEQAQPESATEPVVDAEGEPGGSEETAEESASEVTADVADADAEPEPDPEPVVEIIDAVTDPEGGIARAAELLAEGHVVVIPTDTVYGVAADAFNRKAVNALLEAKGRGRDKPPPVLISDAPMLQALGDKVPSYARKLVDKYWPGPMTVVVKAQDGLRMELGETKGTIGLRVPDHDLTRSLLRRTGALAVSSANRTEQPPAHSVAEAVEQLEGHVSYFLDAGPVADGPSSTMVNFSSGHYGELLRLGPHSLAELQETCPFLKDPMGLAPEPEPEPADETDADDATTEAEATDAEATTDTTTDSGAEAEAEPVAPPPGYSPN
;
A
#
# COMPACT_ATOMS: atom_id res chain seq x y z
N MET A 1 42.07 -3.05 -64.87
CA MET A 1 43.33 -2.41 -64.44
C MET A 1 42.96 -1.45 -63.31
N ALA A 2 43.45 -1.50 -62.08
CA ALA A 2 44.41 -2.34 -61.39
C ALA A 2 44.09 -2.30 -59.86
N ARG A 3 44.63 -3.28 -59.13
CA ARG A 3 44.56 -3.48 -57.66
C ARG A 3 45.48 -2.48 -56.92
N VAL A 4 45.16 -2.19 -55.65
CA VAL A 4 46.05 -2.02 -54.47
C VAL A 4 45.10 -2.11 -53.24
N SER A 5 45.05 -3.10 -52.34
CA SER A 5 45.98 -3.76 -51.36
C SER A 5 46.49 -2.89 -50.21
N GLU A 6 46.08 -3.29 -48.98
CA GLU A 6 46.83 -3.22 -47.69
C GLU A 6 47.08 -1.83 -47.07
N GLN A 7 47.15 -1.61 -45.75
CA GLN A 7 47.38 -2.41 -44.53
C GLN A 7 47.08 -1.46 -43.33
N HIS A 8 46.65 -1.97 -42.18
CA HIS A 8 47.04 -1.38 -40.88
C HIS A 8 46.99 -2.44 -39.78
N ASP A 9 48.19 -2.78 -39.32
CA ASP A 9 48.54 -3.52 -38.10
C ASP A 9 47.98 -2.89 -36.82
N ALA A 10 47.60 -3.73 -35.86
CA ALA A 10 47.75 -3.46 -34.43
C ALA A 10 47.88 -4.79 -33.64
N GLU A 11 48.98 -4.89 -32.92
CA GLU A 11 49.48 -6.02 -32.11
C GLU A 11 48.63 -6.39 -30.87
N PRO A 12 48.83 -7.59 -30.28
CA PRO A 12 48.07 -8.09 -29.14
C PRO A 12 48.65 -7.66 -27.79
N LEU A 13 47.77 -7.32 -26.83
CA LEU A 13 48.15 -7.06 -25.44
C LEU A 13 48.04 -8.34 -24.59
N ASP A 14 49.20 -8.76 -24.10
CA ASP A 14 49.43 -9.73 -23.03
C ASP A 14 49.14 -9.07 -21.67
N ALA A 15 48.34 -9.71 -20.82
CA ALA A 15 48.17 -9.31 -19.42
C ALA A 15 47.81 -10.54 -18.56
N THR A 16 48.87 -11.04 -17.93
CA THR A 16 48.99 -12.04 -16.89
C THR A 16 47.99 -11.93 -15.73
N SER A 17 47.46 -13.09 -15.33
CA SER A 17 46.77 -13.37 -14.07
C SER A 17 47.64 -13.10 -12.83
N PRO A 18 47.03 -12.76 -11.68
CA PRO A 18 47.62 -13.05 -10.38
C PRO A 18 46.86 -14.14 -9.62
N THR A 19 47.67 -15.07 -9.14
CA THR A 19 47.47 -16.21 -8.25
C THR A 19 46.65 -15.93 -6.99
N ALA A 20 45.73 -16.84 -6.67
CA ALA A 20 45.06 -16.96 -5.39
C ALA A 20 46.05 -17.47 -4.32
N GLY A 21 46.23 -16.69 -3.26
CA GLY A 21 46.94 -17.08 -2.04
C GLY A 21 45.96 -17.44 -0.94
N GLU A 22 46.04 -18.68 -0.46
CA GLU A 22 45.45 -19.14 0.80
C GLU A 22 45.91 -18.27 1.97
N VAL A 23 44.96 -17.81 2.79
CA VAL A 23 45.21 -17.47 4.19
C VAL A 23 44.13 -18.11 5.03
N THR A 24 44.53 -19.19 5.69
CA THR A 24 43.88 -19.77 6.87
C THR A 24 44.15 -18.87 8.06
N THR A 25 43.11 -18.50 8.83
CA THR A 25 43.31 -18.07 10.21
C THR A 25 42.11 -18.49 11.07
N GLU A 26 42.47 -18.89 12.28
CA GLU A 26 41.79 -19.74 13.24
C GLU A 26 40.50 -19.18 13.84
N VAL A 27 39.64 -20.14 14.21
CA VAL A 27 38.47 -19.98 15.05
C VAL A 27 38.92 -20.09 16.51
N GLU A 28 38.87 -18.99 17.27
CA GLU A 28 39.03 -19.02 18.72
C GLU A 28 37.65 -18.89 19.38
N GLN A 29 37.23 -19.99 20.04
CA GLN A 29 35.99 -20.10 20.80
C GLN A 29 36.26 -19.63 22.24
N ALA A 30 35.51 -18.63 22.71
CA ALA A 30 35.48 -18.23 24.11
C ALA A 30 34.32 -18.91 24.84
N GLN A 31 34.64 -19.67 25.90
CA GLN A 31 33.70 -20.23 26.87
C GLN A 31 33.29 -19.16 27.90
N PRO A 32 32.05 -19.18 28.43
CA PRO A 32 31.76 -18.57 29.72
C PRO A 32 31.73 -19.62 30.84
N GLU A 33 32.48 -19.34 31.90
CA GLU A 33 32.58 -20.15 33.12
C GLU A 33 31.32 -20.04 33.98
N SER A 34 31.00 -21.17 34.63
CA SER A 34 29.97 -21.32 35.66
C SER A 34 30.42 -20.76 37.01
N ALA A 35 29.51 -20.16 37.78
CA ALA A 35 29.60 -20.15 39.24
C ALA A 35 28.20 -20.21 39.87
N THR A 36 28.05 -21.17 40.78
CA THR A 36 26.84 -21.53 41.53
C THR A 36 27.13 -21.30 43.02
N GLU A 37 26.28 -20.47 43.67
CA GLU A 37 25.80 -20.51 45.09
C GLU A 37 26.78 -20.40 46.29
N PRO A 38 26.33 -20.21 47.56
CA PRO A 38 24.96 -20.17 48.12
C PRO A 38 24.58 -19.07 49.15
N VAL A 39 23.26 -18.92 49.28
CA VAL A 39 22.36 -18.78 50.44
C VAL A 39 22.96 -18.70 51.86
N VAL A 40 22.49 -17.73 52.65
CA VAL A 40 22.49 -17.76 54.12
C VAL A 40 21.08 -17.43 54.66
N ASP A 41 20.47 -18.40 55.32
CA ASP A 41 19.29 -18.28 56.18
C ASP A 41 19.67 -17.72 57.55
N ALA A 42 18.80 -16.87 58.13
CA ALA A 42 18.77 -16.64 59.57
C ALA A 42 17.36 -16.23 60.00
N GLU A 43 16.71 -17.16 60.70
CA GLU A 43 15.44 -16.98 61.41
C GLU A 43 15.57 -16.03 62.61
N GLY A 44 14.45 -15.41 62.99
CA GLY A 44 14.34 -14.70 64.27
C GLY A 44 12.98 -14.00 64.47
N GLU A 45 11.98 -14.74 64.94
CA GLU A 45 10.90 -14.19 65.79
C GLU A 45 11.42 -14.02 67.23
N PRO A 46 10.92 -13.06 68.06
CA PRO A 46 9.66 -13.28 68.78
C PRO A 46 8.80 -12.03 69.13
N GLY A 47 7.48 -12.24 69.15
CA GLY A 47 6.58 -11.98 70.28
C GLY A 47 6.45 -10.57 70.92
N GLY A 48 5.25 -9.99 70.77
CA GLY A 48 4.35 -9.74 71.92
C GLY A 48 4.35 -8.37 72.63
N SER A 49 3.10 -7.91 72.87
CA SER A 49 2.57 -7.01 73.91
C SER A 49 2.22 -5.56 73.57
N GLU A 50 1.06 -5.20 74.15
CA GLU A 50 0.16 -4.07 73.99
C GLU A 50 0.71 -2.73 74.50
N GLU A 51 0.23 -1.60 73.94
CA GLU A 51 -0.25 -0.46 74.74
C GLU A 51 -1.17 0.47 73.93
N THR A 52 -2.23 0.91 74.59
CA THR A 52 -3.37 1.75 74.16
C THR A 52 -3.13 3.25 74.38
N ALA A 53 -3.66 4.12 73.50
CA ALA A 53 -4.24 5.45 73.79
C ALA A 53 -4.83 6.04 72.48
N GLU A 54 -6.14 6.15 72.26
CA GLU A 54 -7.14 7.10 72.80
C GLU A 54 -7.34 8.35 71.89
N GLU A 55 -8.59 8.51 71.46
CA GLU A 55 -9.36 9.67 70.94
C GLU A 55 -8.77 10.66 69.91
N SER A 56 -9.45 10.75 68.76
CA SER A 56 -10.38 11.88 68.55
C SER A 56 -11.25 11.69 67.31
N ALA A 57 -12.55 11.85 67.52
CA ALA A 57 -13.57 11.91 66.48
C ALA A 57 -13.51 13.25 65.73
N SER A 58 -13.62 13.19 64.40
CA SER A 58 -14.28 14.25 63.65
C SER A 58 -15.07 13.62 62.51
N GLU A 59 -16.37 13.55 62.74
CA GLU A 59 -17.40 13.32 61.74
C GLU A 59 -17.35 14.48 60.74
N VAL A 60 -17.00 14.21 59.49
CA VAL A 60 -17.27 15.11 58.36
C VAL A 60 -18.20 14.35 57.43
N THR A 61 -19.39 14.92 57.34
CA THR A 61 -20.56 14.49 56.58
C THR A 61 -20.19 14.13 55.14
N ALA A 62 -20.63 12.95 54.72
CA ALA A 62 -20.71 12.59 53.31
C ALA A 62 -21.67 13.55 52.61
N ASP A 63 -21.12 14.48 51.84
CA ASP A 63 -21.86 15.24 50.86
C ASP A 63 -22.05 14.32 49.65
N VAL A 64 -23.26 13.78 49.52
CA VAL A 64 -23.71 13.04 48.34
C VAL A 64 -24.02 14.10 47.29
N ALA A 65 -22.98 14.57 46.61
CA ALA A 65 -23.12 15.43 45.44
C ALA A 65 -23.28 14.56 44.19
N ASP A 66 -24.51 14.56 43.66
CA ASP A 66 -24.93 14.24 42.30
C ASP A 66 -24.10 13.20 41.52
N ALA A 67 -24.49 11.93 41.66
CA ALA A 67 -24.08 10.84 40.78
C ALA A 67 -25.04 10.66 39.57
N ASP A 68 -25.90 11.65 39.29
CA ASP A 68 -26.88 11.65 38.21
C ASP A 68 -26.64 12.80 37.21
N ALA A 69 -25.39 13.26 37.08
CA ALA A 69 -25.00 14.01 35.89
C ALA A 69 -24.88 13.01 34.73
N GLU A 70 -25.99 12.84 34.01
CA GLU A 70 -26.00 12.27 32.66
C GLU A 70 -24.79 12.85 31.89
N PRO A 71 -23.95 12.02 31.25
CA PRO A 71 -22.83 12.54 30.47
C PRO A 71 -23.38 13.58 29.49
N GLU A 72 -22.86 14.79 29.57
CA GLU A 72 -23.15 15.86 28.60
C GLU A 72 -23.07 15.23 27.20
N PRO A 73 -24.11 15.37 26.36
CA PRO A 73 -24.10 14.78 25.04
C PRO A 73 -22.84 15.27 24.31
N ASP A 74 -22.05 14.34 23.79
CA ASP A 74 -20.90 14.69 22.97
C ASP A 74 -21.37 15.72 21.93
N PRO A 75 -20.67 16.86 21.77
CA PRO A 75 -21.05 17.85 20.78
C PRO A 75 -21.21 17.14 19.43
N GLU A 76 -22.30 17.43 18.71
CA GLU A 76 -22.54 16.81 17.41
C GLU A 76 -21.26 16.91 16.57
N PRO A 77 -20.83 15.83 15.90
CA PRO A 77 -19.53 15.79 15.25
C PRO A 77 -19.51 16.85 14.15
N VAL A 78 -18.86 17.98 14.44
CA VAL A 78 -18.70 19.05 13.46
C VAL A 78 -17.75 18.54 12.40
N VAL A 79 -18.26 18.41 11.17
CA VAL A 79 -17.44 18.11 10.00
C VAL A 79 -16.63 19.37 9.65
N GLU A 80 -15.31 19.28 9.74
CA GLU A 80 -14.35 20.29 9.30
C GLU A 80 -13.76 19.85 7.95
N ILE A 81 -14.07 20.60 6.89
CA ILE A 81 -13.42 20.47 5.58
C ILE A 81 -12.26 21.46 5.51
N ILE A 82 -11.06 20.93 5.37
CA ILE A 82 -9.80 21.66 5.29
C ILE A 82 -9.47 21.87 3.81
N ASP A 83 -9.60 23.11 3.34
CA ASP A 83 -9.32 23.46 1.94
C ASP A 83 -7.81 23.44 1.67
N ALA A 84 -7.37 22.44 0.92
CA ALA A 84 -6.00 22.33 0.41
C ALA A 84 -5.94 22.47 -1.12
N VAL A 85 -7.06 22.81 -1.77
CA VAL A 85 -7.13 23.18 -3.18
C VAL A 85 -6.64 24.61 -3.34
N THR A 86 -7.10 25.53 -2.49
CA THR A 86 -6.71 26.95 -2.55
C THR A 86 -5.55 27.30 -1.64
N ASP A 87 -5.38 26.57 -0.52
CA ASP A 87 -4.27 26.74 0.43
C ASP A 87 -3.62 25.39 0.78
N PRO A 88 -2.82 24.78 -0.11
CA PRO A 88 -2.18 23.49 0.14
C PRO A 88 -1.29 23.49 1.39
N GLU A 89 -0.54 24.57 1.63
CA GLU A 89 0.36 24.66 2.79
C GLU A 89 -0.42 24.77 4.10
N GLY A 90 -1.45 25.61 4.16
CA GLY A 90 -2.33 25.72 5.32
C GLY A 90 -3.11 24.42 5.57
N GLY A 91 -3.59 23.77 4.52
CA GLY A 91 -4.27 22.49 4.62
C GLY A 91 -3.38 21.38 5.17
N ILE A 92 -2.14 21.25 4.65
CA ILE A 92 -1.13 20.34 5.22
C ILE A 92 -0.83 20.72 6.67
N ALA A 93 -0.72 22.02 6.98
CA ALA A 93 -0.41 22.50 8.31
C ALA A 93 -1.47 22.07 9.33
N ARG A 94 -2.75 22.25 8.99
CA ARG A 94 -3.90 21.89 9.81
C ARG A 94 -4.07 20.39 9.94
N ALA A 95 -3.96 19.64 8.84
CA ALA A 95 -4.08 18.17 8.89
C ALA A 95 -3.00 17.52 9.77
N ALA A 96 -1.77 18.01 9.71
CA ALA A 96 -0.69 17.48 10.55
C ALA A 96 -0.83 17.86 12.04
N GLU A 97 -1.42 19.02 12.36
CA GLU A 97 -1.77 19.38 13.75
C GLU A 97 -2.81 18.39 14.31
N LEU A 98 -3.89 18.16 13.57
CA LEU A 98 -4.96 17.23 13.95
C LEU A 98 -4.44 15.80 14.14
N LEU A 99 -3.59 15.31 13.23
CA LEU A 99 -2.97 14.00 13.35
C LEU A 99 -2.07 13.90 14.59
N ALA A 100 -1.32 14.96 14.91
CA ALA A 100 -0.48 15.02 16.11
C ALA A 100 -1.30 15.06 17.41
N GLU A 101 -2.50 15.63 17.38
CA GLU A 101 -3.48 15.61 18.48
C GLU A 101 -4.14 14.22 18.65
N GLY A 102 -3.90 13.29 17.72
CA GLY A 102 -4.44 11.94 17.75
C GLY A 102 -5.81 11.82 17.07
N HIS A 103 -6.24 12.85 16.34
CA HIS A 103 -7.41 12.77 15.49
C HIS A 103 -7.13 11.95 14.23
N VAL A 104 -8.21 11.48 13.62
CA VAL A 104 -8.19 10.78 12.34
C VAL A 104 -8.62 11.77 11.26
N VAL A 105 -7.90 11.79 10.14
CA VAL A 105 -8.12 12.75 9.05
C VAL A 105 -8.31 11.99 7.74
N VAL A 106 -9.34 12.32 6.97
CA VAL A 106 -9.47 11.85 5.59
C VAL A 106 -8.51 12.64 4.70
N ILE A 107 -7.63 11.95 3.97
CA ILE A 107 -6.61 12.53 3.10
C ILE A 107 -6.70 11.95 1.67
N PRO A 108 -6.32 12.71 0.64
CA PRO A 108 -6.25 12.20 -0.72
C PRO A 108 -5.09 11.21 -0.91
N THR A 109 -5.18 10.32 -1.91
CA THR A 109 -4.03 9.55 -2.44
C THR A 109 -4.12 9.48 -3.96
N ASP A 110 -3.11 8.91 -4.62
CA ASP A 110 -3.10 8.65 -6.07
C ASP A 110 -4.13 7.60 -6.52
N THR A 111 -4.76 6.91 -5.57
CA THR A 111 -5.76 5.87 -5.87
C THR A 111 -7.17 6.27 -5.44
N VAL A 112 -7.34 6.61 -4.17
CA VAL A 112 -8.63 6.85 -3.51
C VAL A 112 -8.40 7.76 -2.31
N TYR A 113 -9.44 8.39 -1.77
CA TYR A 113 -9.32 9.00 -0.45
C TYR A 113 -9.11 7.93 0.63
N GLY A 114 -8.38 8.29 1.69
CA GLY A 114 -8.03 7.40 2.79
C GLY A 114 -8.25 8.04 4.14
N VAL A 115 -8.77 7.27 5.09
CA VAL A 115 -8.82 7.61 6.52
C VAL A 115 -7.44 7.36 7.11
N ALA A 116 -6.80 8.40 7.63
CA ALA A 116 -5.42 8.38 8.12
C ALA A 116 -5.32 8.68 9.61
N ALA A 117 -4.40 7.97 10.27
CA ALA A 117 -4.05 8.14 11.67
C ALA A 117 -2.54 8.05 11.85
N ASP A 118 -2.00 8.68 12.90
CA ASP A 118 -0.61 8.47 13.30
C ASP A 118 -0.36 6.98 13.62
N ALA A 119 0.57 6.35 12.89
CA ALA A 119 0.89 4.93 13.02
C ALA A 119 1.48 4.55 14.39
N PHE A 120 2.00 5.52 15.14
CA PHE A 120 2.56 5.32 16.48
C PHE A 120 1.57 5.61 17.60
N ASN A 121 0.40 6.18 17.27
CA ASN A 121 -0.64 6.48 18.24
C ASN A 121 -1.72 5.38 18.22
N ARG A 122 -1.61 4.45 19.17
CA ARG A 122 -2.59 3.35 19.34
C ARG A 122 -4.04 3.83 19.38
N LYS A 123 -4.33 4.96 20.04
CA LYS A 123 -5.71 5.48 20.14
C LYS A 123 -6.20 5.95 18.77
N ALA A 124 -5.38 6.66 18.02
CA ALA A 124 -5.71 7.12 16.67
C ALA A 124 -5.91 5.93 15.70
N VAL A 125 -5.06 4.91 15.78
CA VAL A 125 -5.22 3.69 14.97
C VAL A 125 -6.50 2.92 15.32
N ASN A 126 -6.85 2.81 16.61
CA ASN A 126 -8.12 2.22 17.02
C ASN A 126 -9.31 3.01 16.47
N ALA A 127 -9.29 4.34 16.57
CA ALA A 127 -10.33 5.19 16.01
C ALA A 127 -10.47 5.01 14.48
N LEU A 128 -9.36 4.86 13.76
CA LEU A 128 -9.37 4.51 12.33
C LEU A 128 -10.05 3.16 12.08
N LEU A 129 -9.72 2.13 12.86
CA LEU A 129 -10.32 0.80 12.70
C LEU A 129 -11.83 0.81 13.01
N GLU A 130 -12.23 1.53 14.05
CA GLU A 130 -13.62 1.71 14.48
C GLU A 130 -14.44 2.47 13.42
N ALA A 131 -13.92 3.59 12.92
CA ALA A 131 -14.56 4.35 11.83
C ALA A 131 -14.75 3.51 10.57
N LYS A 132 -13.89 2.52 10.36
CA LYS A 132 -13.95 1.58 9.24
C LYS A 132 -14.81 0.35 9.50
N GLY A 133 -15.29 0.14 10.72
CA GLY A 133 -15.98 -1.09 11.13
C GLY A 133 -15.11 -2.34 10.94
N ARG A 134 -13.78 -2.20 11.06
CA ARG A 134 -12.83 -3.31 10.88
C ARG A 134 -12.35 -3.84 12.22
N GLY A 135 -12.24 -5.16 12.31
CA GLY A 135 -11.54 -5.82 13.40
C GLY A 135 -10.02 -5.61 13.31
N ARG A 136 -9.32 -5.94 14.40
CA ARG A 136 -7.85 -5.87 14.46
C ARG A 136 -7.17 -6.90 13.55
N ASP A 137 -7.90 -7.89 13.03
CA ASP A 137 -7.44 -8.94 12.12
C ASP A 137 -7.07 -8.43 10.71
N LYS A 138 -7.48 -7.20 10.37
CA LYS A 138 -7.20 -6.55 9.08
C LYS A 138 -6.41 -5.26 9.29
N PRO A 139 -5.13 -5.34 9.67
CA PRO A 139 -4.31 -4.16 9.95
C PRO A 139 -4.19 -3.27 8.70
N PRO A 140 -4.27 -1.93 8.86
CA PRO A 140 -4.13 -1.01 7.73
C PRO A 140 -2.67 -0.97 7.24
N PRO A 141 -2.44 -0.74 5.94
CA PRO A 141 -1.11 -0.38 5.47
C PRO A 141 -0.68 0.97 6.04
N VAL A 142 0.62 1.21 6.03
CA VAL A 142 1.26 2.44 6.47
C VAL A 142 1.82 3.18 5.26
N LEU A 143 1.43 4.44 5.10
CA LEU A 143 1.99 5.33 4.10
C LEU A 143 3.24 6.01 4.64
N ILE A 144 4.24 6.15 3.78
CA ILE A 144 5.54 6.78 4.05
C ILE A 144 5.89 7.78 2.94
N SER A 145 6.66 8.84 3.25
CA SER A 145 6.94 9.90 2.28
C SER A 145 7.90 9.51 1.15
N ASP A 146 8.78 8.53 1.41
CA ASP A 146 9.88 8.16 0.53
C ASP A 146 10.35 6.71 0.75
N ALA A 147 10.95 6.14 -0.30
CA ALA A 147 11.38 4.75 -0.34
C ALA A 147 12.46 4.37 0.70
N PRO A 148 13.45 5.23 1.06
CA PRO A 148 14.41 4.92 2.11
C PRO A 148 13.81 4.47 3.45
N MET A 149 12.63 4.97 3.83
CA MET A 149 11.93 4.52 5.03
C MET A 149 11.57 3.03 5.04
N LEU A 150 11.48 2.37 3.88
CA LEU A 150 11.29 0.93 3.80
C LEU A 150 12.37 0.15 4.57
N GLN A 151 13.62 0.62 4.52
CA GLN A 151 14.73 -0.03 5.22
C GLN A 151 14.70 0.27 6.73
N ALA A 152 14.18 1.44 7.12
CA ALA A 152 14.05 1.83 8.51
C ALA A 152 12.90 1.11 9.23
N LEU A 153 11.84 0.73 8.50
CA LEU A 153 10.65 0.08 9.05
C LEU A 153 10.59 -1.43 8.76
N GLY A 154 11.24 -1.90 7.70
CA GLY A 154 11.25 -3.31 7.30
C GLY A 154 12.53 -4.04 7.70
N ASP A 155 12.40 -5.25 8.26
CA ASP A 155 13.51 -6.16 8.52
C ASP A 155 13.87 -7.01 7.29
N LYS A 156 15.17 -7.09 6.99
CA LYS A 156 15.75 -7.94 5.92
C LYS A 156 14.98 -7.90 4.59
N VAL A 157 14.65 -6.70 4.11
CA VAL A 157 13.90 -6.51 2.87
C VAL A 157 14.66 -7.14 1.68
N PRO A 158 14.06 -8.12 0.97
CA PRO A 158 14.74 -8.81 -0.12
C PRO A 158 15.02 -7.88 -1.31
N SER A 159 16.03 -8.22 -2.11
CA SER A 159 16.46 -7.38 -3.25
C SER A 159 15.39 -7.23 -4.33
N TYR A 160 14.56 -8.25 -4.57
CA TYR A 160 13.46 -8.16 -5.54
C TYR A 160 12.30 -7.28 -5.05
N ALA A 161 12.04 -7.21 -3.74
CA ALA A 161 11.08 -6.24 -3.19
C ALA A 161 11.60 -4.81 -3.39
N ARG A 162 12.92 -4.59 -3.20
CA ARG A 162 13.59 -3.33 -3.51
C ARG A 162 13.44 -2.93 -4.98
N LYS A 163 13.72 -3.85 -5.92
CA LYS A 163 13.53 -3.59 -7.36
C LYS A 163 12.09 -3.20 -7.71
N LEU A 164 11.10 -3.83 -7.08
CA LEU A 164 9.70 -3.44 -7.29
C LEU A 164 9.43 -2.03 -6.78
N VAL A 165 9.83 -1.70 -5.55
CA VAL A 165 9.59 -0.35 -5.05
C VAL A 165 10.39 0.70 -5.81
N ASP A 166 11.60 0.41 -6.26
CA ASP A 166 12.40 1.34 -7.07
C ASP A 166 11.73 1.66 -8.41
N LYS A 167 10.94 0.73 -8.97
CA LYS A 167 10.22 0.89 -10.24
C LYS A 167 8.83 1.51 -10.06
N TYR A 168 8.11 1.13 -8.99
CA TYR A 168 6.69 1.41 -8.82
C TYR A 168 6.38 2.40 -7.68
N TRP A 169 7.38 2.90 -6.95
CA TRP A 169 7.21 4.00 -5.99
C TRP A 169 7.84 5.30 -6.48
N PRO A 170 7.18 6.45 -6.21
CA PRO A 170 5.82 6.61 -5.67
C PRO A 170 4.75 5.97 -6.57
N GLY A 171 3.68 5.43 -5.99
CA GLY A 171 2.60 4.84 -6.78
C GLY A 171 1.70 3.84 -6.06
N PRO A 172 0.82 3.17 -6.83
CA PRO A 172 -0.19 2.23 -6.35
C PRO A 172 0.38 0.84 -6.06
N MET A 173 1.51 0.77 -5.35
CA MET A 173 2.16 -0.46 -4.93
C MET A 173 2.29 -0.49 -3.40
N THR A 174 1.86 -1.58 -2.78
CA THR A 174 2.00 -1.83 -1.35
C THR A 174 2.82 -3.09 -1.14
N VAL A 175 3.91 -3.00 -0.39
CA VAL A 175 4.77 -4.15 -0.06
C VAL A 175 4.59 -4.52 1.40
N VAL A 176 4.29 -5.79 1.68
CA VAL A 176 4.24 -6.32 3.04
C VAL A 176 5.57 -7.00 3.34
N VAL A 177 6.25 -6.54 4.37
CA VAL A 177 7.56 -7.07 4.81
C VAL A 177 7.51 -7.43 6.29
N LYS A 178 8.53 -8.13 6.79
CA LYS A 178 8.71 -8.23 8.25
C LYS A 178 8.97 -6.83 8.81
N ALA A 179 8.34 -6.50 9.93
CA ALA A 179 8.60 -5.24 10.63
C ALA A 179 9.95 -5.34 11.38
N GLN A 180 10.65 -4.21 11.50
CA GLN A 180 11.82 -4.11 12.39
C GLN A 180 11.45 -4.41 13.85
N ASP A 181 12.34 -5.10 14.55
CA ASP A 181 12.19 -5.36 15.98
C ASP A 181 12.18 -4.04 16.76
N GLY A 182 11.26 -3.91 17.71
CA GLY A 182 11.13 -2.71 18.55
C GLY A 182 10.28 -1.59 17.97
N LEU A 183 9.69 -1.76 16.77
CA LEU A 183 8.62 -0.88 16.30
C LEU A 183 7.44 -0.93 17.28
N ARG A 184 7.11 0.22 17.88
CA ARG A 184 5.99 0.37 18.83
C ARG A 184 4.64 0.63 18.13
N MET A 185 4.54 0.39 16.83
CA MET A 185 3.32 0.60 16.07
C MET A 185 2.29 -0.49 16.41
N GLU A 186 1.16 -0.10 17.00
CA GLU A 186 0.04 -1.00 17.26
C GLU A 186 -1.01 -0.91 16.13
N LEU A 187 -0.73 -1.56 15.01
CA LEU A 187 -1.59 -1.53 13.80
C LEU A 187 -2.74 -2.56 13.82
N GLY A 188 -2.83 -3.38 14.88
CA GLY A 188 -3.70 -4.55 14.94
C GLY A 188 -2.90 -5.85 14.96
N GLU A 189 -3.50 -6.94 14.50
CA GLU A 189 -2.90 -8.28 14.43
C GLU A 189 -2.04 -8.42 13.17
N THR A 190 -0.84 -7.83 13.19
CA THR A 190 0.05 -7.81 12.03
C THR A 190 0.88 -9.06 11.82
N LYS A 191 0.91 -9.97 12.83
CA LYS A 191 1.77 -11.17 12.84
C LYS A 191 3.25 -10.86 12.57
N GLY A 192 3.73 -9.71 13.06
CA GLY A 192 5.13 -9.26 12.89
C GLY A 192 5.44 -8.69 11.49
N THR A 193 4.43 -8.37 10.70
CA THR A 193 4.59 -7.78 9.37
C THR A 193 4.13 -6.31 9.34
N ILE A 194 4.50 -5.59 8.28
CA ILE A 194 4.04 -4.23 8.02
C ILE A 194 3.86 -4.05 6.51
N GLY A 195 2.70 -3.52 6.12
CA GLY A 195 2.43 -3.09 4.74
C GLY A 195 2.86 -1.65 4.55
N LEU A 196 3.73 -1.37 3.59
CA LEU A 196 4.29 -0.04 3.33
C LEU A 196 3.95 0.42 1.91
N ARG A 197 3.73 1.72 1.73
CA ARG A 197 3.52 2.35 0.41
C ARG A 197 4.00 3.80 0.43
N VAL A 198 4.63 4.23 -0.66
CA VAL A 198 4.82 5.65 -0.97
C VAL A 198 3.73 6.06 -1.97
N PRO A 199 2.71 6.83 -1.58
CA PRO A 199 1.65 7.26 -2.49
C PRO A 199 2.17 8.28 -3.51
N ASP A 200 1.71 8.23 -4.76
CA ASP A 200 2.05 9.21 -5.81
C ASP A 200 1.15 10.45 -5.77
N HIS A 201 1.05 11.06 -4.58
CA HIS A 201 0.26 12.26 -4.37
C HIS A 201 1.08 13.30 -3.61
N ASP A 202 1.43 14.41 -4.25
CA ASP A 202 2.39 15.37 -3.72
C ASP A 202 1.97 16.00 -2.40
N LEU A 203 0.68 16.33 -2.26
CA LEU A 203 0.13 16.87 -1.01
C LEU A 203 0.28 15.88 0.15
N THR A 204 -0.08 14.61 -0.08
CA THR A 204 0.01 13.52 0.89
C THR A 204 1.46 13.20 1.23
N ARG A 205 2.38 13.21 0.26
CA ARG A 205 3.81 13.05 0.53
C ARG A 205 4.37 14.22 1.33
N SER A 206 3.89 15.44 1.10
CA SER A 206 4.26 16.62 1.91
C SER A 206 3.75 16.52 3.34
N LEU A 207 2.51 16.04 3.52
CA LEU A 207 1.96 15.74 4.83
C LEU A 207 2.79 14.67 5.56
N LEU A 208 3.11 13.56 4.88
CA LEU A 208 3.93 12.46 5.42
C LEU A 208 5.35 12.90 5.81
N ARG A 209 5.95 13.85 5.07
CA ARG A 209 7.25 14.44 5.47
C ARG A 209 7.16 15.22 6.78
N ARG A 210 5.99 15.79 7.09
CA ARG A 210 5.75 16.59 8.31
C ARG A 210 5.32 15.72 9.48
N THR A 211 4.48 14.71 9.25
CA THR A 211 3.91 13.85 10.30
C THR A 211 4.73 12.60 10.58
N GLY A 212 5.51 12.13 9.60
CA GLY A 212 6.02 10.77 9.58
C GLY A 212 4.98 9.78 9.07
N ALA A 213 5.18 8.51 9.39
CA ALA A 213 4.39 7.40 8.89
C ALA A 213 2.94 7.42 9.39
N LEU A 214 1.97 7.25 8.48
CA LEU A 214 0.54 7.25 8.81
C LEU A 214 -0.07 5.89 8.48
N ALA A 215 -0.86 5.33 9.40
CA ALA A 215 -1.72 4.20 9.12
C ALA A 215 -2.91 4.69 8.28
N VAL A 216 -3.17 4.07 7.13
CA VAL A 216 -4.22 4.53 6.21
C VAL A 216 -5.05 3.37 5.69
N SER A 217 -6.37 3.52 5.72
CA SER A 217 -7.33 2.66 5.04
C SER A 217 -8.16 3.50 4.07
N SER A 218 -8.67 2.92 2.97
CA SER A 218 -9.58 3.62 2.05
C SER A 218 -10.74 4.29 2.78
N ALA A 219 -11.20 5.44 2.30
CA ALA A 219 -12.31 6.20 2.87
C ALA A 219 -13.64 5.69 2.32
N ASN A 220 -14.23 4.74 3.02
CA ASN A 220 -15.53 4.15 2.69
C ASN A 220 -16.13 3.44 3.90
N ARG A 221 -17.41 3.10 3.89
CA ARG A 221 -17.92 2.08 4.82
C ARG A 221 -17.55 0.68 4.30
N THR A 222 -17.55 -0.31 5.19
CA THR A 222 -17.35 -1.71 4.76
C THR A 222 -18.37 -2.06 3.67
N GLU A 223 -17.90 -2.72 2.60
CA GLU A 223 -18.68 -3.09 1.39
C GLU A 223 -19.11 -1.94 0.46
N GLN A 224 -18.83 -0.68 0.79
CA GLN A 224 -19.07 0.46 -0.12
C GLN A 224 -17.86 0.73 -1.02
N PRO A 225 -18.04 1.34 -2.20
CA PRO A 225 -16.91 1.76 -3.04
C PRO A 225 -16.07 2.84 -2.32
N PRO A 226 -14.74 2.84 -2.51
CA PRO A 226 -13.89 3.93 -2.04
C PRO A 226 -14.32 5.30 -2.57
N ALA A 227 -14.19 6.34 -1.74
CA ALA A 227 -14.41 7.72 -2.16
C ALA A 227 -13.27 8.25 -3.04
N HIS A 228 -13.61 9.01 -4.08
CA HIS A 228 -12.70 9.72 -4.98
C HIS A 228 -12.79 11.25 -4.83
N SER A 229 -13.66 11.73 -3.97
CA SER A 229 -13.78 13.14 -3.59
C SER A 229 -14.04 13.29 -2.10
N VAL A 230 -13.75 14.47 -1.54
CA VAL A 230 -14.13 14.77 -0.14
C VAL A 230 -15.65 14.72 0.05
N ALA A 231 -16.43 15.15 -0.93
CA ALA A 231 -17.89 15.09 -0.86
C ALA A 231 -18.39 13.64 -0.65
N GLU A 232 -17.88 12.69 -1.44
CA GLU A 232 -18.19 11.26 -1.26
C GLU A 232 -17.68 10.71 0.07
N ALA A 233 -16.50 11.15 0.52
CA ALA A 233 -15.94 10.71 1.79
C ALA A 233 -16.78 11.20 2.98
N VAL A 234 -17.27 12.44 2.94
CA VAL A 234 -18.18 13.00 3.95
C VAL A 234 -19.47 12.21 3.99
N GLU A 235 -20.13 11.98 2.84
CA GLU A 235 -21.37 11.21 2.77
C GLU A 235 -21.24 9.82 3.41
N GLN A 236 -20.07 9.17 3.25
CA GLN A 236 -19.82 7.85 3.81
C GLN A 236 -19.36 7.85 5.27
N LEU A 237 -18.62 8.87 5.72
CA LEU A 237 -17.88 8.83 6.99
C LEU A 237 -18.33 9.88 8.00
N GLU A 238 -19.28 10.74 7.65
CA GLU A 238 -19.95 11.62 8.61
C GLU A 238 -20.48 10.80 9.80
N GLY A 239 -20.26 11.33 11.01
CA GLY A 239 -20.54 10.64 12.27
C GLY A 239 -19.44 9.69 12.76
N HIS A 240 -18.43 9.39 11.93
CA HIS A 240 -17.29 8.54 12.30
C HIS A 240 -15.94 9.26 12.19
N VAL A 241 -15.83 10.22 11.27
CA VAL A 241 -14.64 11.06 11.08
C VAL A 241 -15.08 12.51 10.97
N SER A 242 -14.35 13.40 11.65
CA SER A 242 -14.68 14.83 11.71
C SER A 242 -13.86 15.69 10.75
N TYR A 243 -12.69 15.22 10.30
CA TYR A 243 -11.72 16.06 9.57
C TYR A 243 -11.46 15.51 8.17
N PHE A 244 -11.61 16.37 7.16
CA PHE A 244 -11.45 16.00 5.76
C PHE A 244 -10.55 17.00 5.04
N LEU A 245 -9.44 16.52 4.48
CA LEU A 245 -8.49 17.33 3.73
C LEU A 245 -8.88 17.34 2.25
N ASP A 246 -9.45 18.45 1.77
CA ASP A 246 -9.90 18.60 0.40
C ASP A 246 -8.77 19.02 -0.53
N ALA A 247 -8.41 18.11 -1.44
CA ALA A 247 -7.44 18.36 -2.50
C ALA A 247 -8.07 18.19 -3.90
N GLY A 248 -9.40 18.21 -3.99
CA GLY A 248 -10.14 17.97 -5.22
C GLY A 248 -10.31 16.48 -5.54
N PRO A 249 -10.91 16.17 -6.70
CA PRO A 249 -11.14 14.78 -7.11
C PRO A 249 -9.83 14.06 -7.43
N VAL A 250 -9.73 12.79 -7.04
CA VAL A 250 -8.67 11.88 -7.47
C VAL A 250 -9.14 11.04 -8.64
N ALA A 251 -8.22 10.58 -9.50
CA ALA A 251 -8.59 9.78 -10.67
C ALA A 251 -9.26 8.46 -10.25
N ASP A 252 -10.32 8.07 -10.97
CA ASP A 252 -10.91 6.74 -10.80
C ASP A 252 -9.88 5.67 -11.13
N GLY A 253 -9.63 4.77 -10.18
CA GLY A 253 -8.65 3.72 -10.35
C GLY A 253 -8.79 2.58 -9.34
N PRO A 254 -8.28 1.38 -9.66
CA PRO A 254 -8.27 0.30 -8.71
C PRO A 254 -7.40 0.64 -7.49
N SER A 255 -7.67 -0.02 -6.37
CA SER A 255 -6.79 0.04 -5.20
C SER A 255 -5.38 -0.44 -5.52
N SER A 256 -4.39 -0.05 -4.70
CA SER A 256 -2.99 -0.45 -4.91
C SER A 256 -2.79 -1.96 -5.00
N THR A 257 -1.89 -2.39 -5.88
CA THR A 257 -1.37 -3.76 -5.88
C THR A 257 -0.71 -4.04 -4.52
N MET A 258 -0.96 -5.21 -3.93
CA MET A 258 -0.36 -5.61 -2.66
C MET A 258 0.41 -6.91 -2.80
N VAL A 259 1.70 -6.89 -2.46
CA VAL A 259 2.57 -8.06 -2.53
C VAL A 259 3.24 -8.31 -1.19
N ASN A 260 3.16 -9.55 -0.72
CA ASN A 260 3.78 -10.01 0.52
C ASN A 260 5.16 -10.63 0.28
N PHE A 261 6.15 -10.09 0.98
CA PHE A 261 7.55 -10.51 0.98
C PHE A 261 8.05 -10.95 2.35
N SER A 262 7.16 -11.08 3.33
CA SER A 262 7.52 -11.46 4.72
C SER A 262 8.22 -12.82 4.83
N SER A 263 8.03 -13.73 3.86
CA SER A 263 8.76 -15.01 3.81
C SER A 263 10.26 -14.84 3.54
N GLY A 264 10.66 -13.76 2.86
CA GLY A 264 12.04 -13.51 2.43
C GLY A 264 12.54 -14.38 1.27
N HIS A 265 11.71 -15.28 0.73
CA HIS A 265 12.11 -16.22 -0.33
C HIS A 265 11.45 -15.94 -1.68
N TYR A 266 10.19 -15.48 -1.67
CA TYR A 266 9.40 -15.19 -2.87
C TYR A 266 8.33 -14.14 -2.53
N GLY A 267 7.72 -13.55 -3.57
CA GLY A 267 6.59 -12.63 -3.41
C GLY A 267 5.26 -13.38 -3.51
N GLU A 268 4.28 -13.01 -2.71
CA GLU A 268 2.90 -13.51 -2.79
C GLU A 268 1.98 -12.35 -3.12
N LEU A 269 1.29 -12.41 -4.26
CA LEU A 269 0.26 -11.45 -4.59
C LEU A 269 -0.92 -11.60 -3.62
N LEU A 270 -1.23 -10.54 -2.87
CA LEU A 270 -2.37 -10.47 -1.96
C LEU A 270 -3.55 -9.71 -2.56
N ARG A 271 -3.26 -8.76 -3.45
CA ARG A 271 -4.27 -7.98 -4.18
C ARG A 271 -3.69 -7.51 -5.51
N LEU A 272 -4.42 -7.74 -6.60
CA LEU A 272 -4.11 -7.14 -7.88
C LEU A 272 -4.65 -5.70 -7.92
N GLY A 273 -3.80 -4.77 -8.37
CA GLY A 273 -4.16 -3.37 -8.59
C GLY A 273 -3.92 -2.99 -10.06
N PRO A 274 -3.43 -1.79 -10.36
CA PRO A 274 -3.29 -1.32 -11.75
C PRO A 274 -2.15 -1.99 -12.53
N HIS A 275 -1.26 -2.73 -11.86
CA HIS A 275 -0.18 -3.46 -12.52
C HIS A 275 -0.54 -4.93 -12.68
N SER A 276 -0.45 -5.43 -13.91
CA SER A 276 -0.71 -6.84 -14.22
C SER A 276 0.35 -7.76 -13.58
N LEU A 277 -0.01 -9.02 -13.34
CA LEU A 277 0.94 -9.99 -12.78
C LEU A 277 2.16 -10.18 -13.68
N ALA A 278 1.98 -10.18 -15.00
CA ALA A 278 3.07 -10.34 -15.96
C ALA A 278 4.10 -9.21 -15.85
N GLU A 279 3.66 -7.94 -15.84
CA GLU A 279 4.54 -6.77 -15.68
C GLU A 279 5.31 -6.80 -14.35
N LEU A 280 4.65 -7.26 -13.28
CA LEU A 280 5.27 -7.40 -11.97
C LEU A 280 6.33 -8.52 -11.97
N GLN A 281 6.06 -9.62 -12.67
CA GLN A 281 6.97 -10.77 -12.79
C GLN A 281 8.23 -10.45 -13.62
N GLU A 282 8.16 -9.52 -14.58
CA GLU A 282 9.36 -9.00 -15.25
C GLU A 282 10.36 -8.40 -14.27
N THR A 283 9.85 -7.74 -13.22
CA THR A 283 10.67 -7.07 -12.19
C THR A 283 11.02 -8.01 -11.03
N CYS A 284 10.08 -8.87 -10.66
CA CYS A 284 10.19 -9.86 -9.60
C CYS A 284 9.78 -11.25 -10.11
N PRO A 285 10.70 -12.00 -10.74
CA PRO A 285 10.40 -13.33 -11.32
C PRO A 285 9.93 -14.37 -10.31
N PHE A 286 10.18 -14.15 -9.02
CA PHE A 286 9.72 -15.00 -7.92
C PHE A 286 8.36 -14.58 -7.35
N LEU A 287 7.63 -13.68 -8.00
CA LEU A 287 6.27 -13.33 -7.61
C LEU A 287 5.31 -14.45 -7.99
N LYS A 288 4.58 -14.94 -7.00
CA LYS A 288 3.56 -15.98 -7.13
C LYS A 288 2.18 -15.39 -6.88
N ASP A 289 1.18 -16.00 -7.52
CA ASP A 289 -0.23 -15.74 -7.27
C ASP A 289 -0.89 -16.99 -6.68
N PRO A 290 -0.78 -17.20 -5.35
CA PRO A 290 -1.30 -18.40 -4.72
C PRO A 290 -2.84 -18.46 -4.70
N MET A 291 -3.51 -17.33 -4.95
CA MET A 291 -4.96 -17.20 -4.88
C MET A 291 -5.63 -17.12 -6.26
N GLY A 292 -4.86 -17.10 -7.37
CA GLY A 292 -5.41 -16.95 -8.71
C GLY A 292 -6.14 -15.62 -8.91
N LEU A 293 -5.57 -14.53 -8.38
CA LEU A 293 -6.12 -13.18 -8.45
C LEU A 293 -5.92 -12.55 -9.83
N ALA A 294 -4.89 -12.96 -10.56
CA ALA A 294 -4.67 -12.51 -11.93
C ALA A 294 -5.65 -13.20 -12.89
N PRO A 295 -6.17 -12.48 -13.90
CA PRO A 295 -6.95 -13.13 -14.96
C PRO A 295 -6.10 -14.21 -15.63
N GLU A 296 -6.73 -15.35 -15.97
CA GLU A 296 -6.03 -16.38 -16.75
C GLU A 296 -5.54 -15.78 -18.07
N PRO A 297 -4.33 -16.10 -18.52
CA PRO A 297 -3.86 -15.64 -19.82
C PRO A 297 -4.84 -16.13 -20.88
N GLU A 298 -5.41 -15.19 -21.64
CA GLU A 298 -6.19 -15.57 -22.82
C GLU A 298 -5.28 -16.39 -23.75
N PRO A 299 -5.77 -17.53 -24.30
CA PRO A 299 -4.96 -18.31 -25.21
C PRO A 299 -4.57 -17.40 -26.38
N GLU A 300 -3.26 -17.28 -26.63
CA GLU A 300 -2.80 -16.52 -27.78
C GLU A 300 -3.49 -17.07 -29.04
N PRO A 301 -3.99 -16.20 -29.94
CA PRO A 301 -4.59 -16.66 -31.17
C PRO A 301 -3.55 -17.55 -31.86
N ALA A 302 -3.94 -18.80 -32.13
CA ALA A 302 -3.09 -19.73 -32.85
C ALA A 302 -2.67 -19.03 -34.14
N ASP A 303 -1.37 -18.81 -34.28
CA ASP A 303 -0.76 -18.30 -35.50
C ASP A 303 -1.25 -19.19 -36.64
N GLU A 304 -2.13 -18.68 -37.50
CA GLU A 304 -2.52 -19.33 -38.74
C GLU A 304 -1.29 -19.32 -39.64
N THR A 305 -0.36 -20.23 -39.39
CA THR A 305 0.77 -20.47 -40.28
C THR A 305 0.24 -21.08 -41.55
N ASP A 306 0.12 -20.24 -42.58
CA ASP A 306 0.27 -20.50 -44.00
C ASP A 306 0.10 -21.97 -44.42
N ALA A 307 -1.13 -22.33 -44.78
CA ALA A 307 -1.35 -23.43 -45.71
C ALA A 307 -1.12 -22.92 -47.14
N ASP A 308 0.14 -22.81 -47.52
CA ASP A 308 0.52 -22.70 -48.94
C ASP A 308 1.48 -23.83 -49.31
N ASP A 309 0.99 -24.64 -50.27
CA ASP A 309 1.67 -25.59 -51.16
C ASP A 309 1.30 -27.08 -51.01
N ALA A 310 0.39 -27.53 -51.89
CA ALA A 310 0.65 -28.65 -52.80
C ALA A 310 -0.48 -28.79 -53.84
N THR A 311 -0.11 -28.52 -55.10
CA THR A 311 -0.86 -28.75 -56.35
C THR A 311 -1.08 -30.26 -56.62
N THR A 312 -2.19 -30.68 -57.25
CA THR A 312 -2.27 -31.66 -58.38
C THR A 312 -3.70 -31.81 -58.96
N GLU A 313 -3.83 -31.45 -60.25
CA GLU A 313 -4.64 -31.98 -61.39
C GLU A 313 -6.07 -32.54 -61.14
N ALA A 314 -7.15 -31.89 -61.64
CA ALA A 314 -7.72 -31.88 -63.01
C ALA A 314 -8.67 -33.06 -63.33
N GLU A 315 -9.96 -32.77 -63.57
CA GLU A 315 -10.70 -33.20 -64.77
C GLU A 315 -12.06 -32.49 -64.88
N ALA A 316 -12.41 -32.16 -66.12
CA ALA A 316 -13.58 -31.38 -66.51
C ALA A 316 -14.79 -32.27 -66.83
N THR A 317 -16.01 -31.80 -66.55
CA THR A 317 -17.19 -32.10 -67.40
C THR A 317 -18.19 -30.96 -67.39
N ASP A 318 -18.93 -30.93 -68.47
CA ASP A 318 -19.61 -29.85 -69.18
C ASP A 318 -21.05 -29.57 -68.71
N ALA A 319 -21.60 -28.51 -69.29
CA ALA A 319 -23.01 -28.30 -69.68
C ALA A 319 -24.03 -27.63 -68.73
N GLU A 320 -24.45 -26.44 -69.20
CA GLU A 320 -25.82 -25.91 -69.35
C GLU A 320 -26.65 -25.59 -68.09
N ALA A 321 -27.54 -24.59 -68.05
CA ALA A 321 -27.85 -23.39 -68.82
C ALA A 321 -29.01 -22.68 -68.06
N THR A 322 -29.29 -21.44 -68.46
CA THR A 322 -30.58 -20.72 -68.38
C THR A 322 -30.92 -19.85 -67.15
N THR A 323 -31.09 -18.55 -67.49
CA THR A 323 -32.23 -17.64 -67.16
C THR A 323 -32.42 -17.17 -65.71
N ASP A 324 -32.89 -15.97 -65.41
CA ASP A 324 -33.15 -14.70 -66.11
C ASP A 324 -33.59 -13.70 -65.00
N THR A 325 -33.36 -12.42 -65.25
CA THR A 325 -34.08 -11.20 -64.81
C THR A 325 -34.52 -10.87 -63.37
N THR A 326 -34.22 -9.60 -63.03
CA THR A 326 -35.10 -8.54 -62.49
C THR A 326 -35.25 -8.35 -60.98
N THR A 327 -34.61 -7.26 -60.52
CA THR A 327 -35.19 -6.05 -59.86
C THR A 327 -36.36 -6.25 -58.88
N ASP A 328 -36.21 -5.79 -57.62
CA ASP A 328 -36.85 -4.55 -57.13
C ASP A 328 -36.41 -4.18 -55.70
N SER A 329 -36.48 -2.87 -55.49
CA SER A 329 -36.21 -1.96 -54.39
C SER A 329 -36.85 -2.27 -53.02
N GLY A 330 -36.27 -1.69 -51.97
CA GLY A 330 -36.90 -1.52 -50.66
C GLY A 330 -36.08 -0.70 -49.66
N ALA A 331 -36.22 0.64 -49.73
CA ALA A 331 -36.33 1.65 -48.64
C ALA A 331 -35.34 1.61 -47.44
N GLU A 332 -34.44 2.61 -47.31
CA GLU A 332 -34.61 3.88 -46.57
C GLU A 332 -34.50 3.78 -45.03
N ALA A 333 -33.45 4.39 -44.47
CA ALA A 333 -33.53 5.32 -43.34
C ALA A 333 -32.16 6.01 -43.12
N GLU A 334 -32.09 7.29 -43.47
CA GLU A 334 -31.00 8.22 -43.18
C GLU A 334 -30.98 8.58 -41.68
N ALA A 335 -29.78 8.78 -41.12
CA ALA A 335 -29.58 9.47 -39.85
C ALA A 335 -28.49 10.55 -40.04
N GLU A 336 -28.89 11.81 -39.90
CA GLU A 336 -28.02 12.99 -40.01
C GLU A 336 -26.98 13.07 -38.87
N PRO A 337 -25.78 13.65 -39.13
CA PRO A 337 -24.78 13.88 -38.10
C PRO A 337 -25.00 15.20 -37.32
N VAL A 338 -25.03 15.09 -35.99
CA VAL A 338 -25.11 16.21 -35.04
C VAL A 338 -23.76 16.96 -34.96
N ALA A 339 -23.80 18.28 -35.10
CA ALA A 339 -22.64 19.18 -35.03
C ALA A 339 -22.13 19.42 -33.58
N PRO A 340 -20.81 19.60 -33.36
CA PRO A 340 -20.24 19.93 -32.05
C PRO A 340 -20.28 21.43 -31.69
N PRO A 341 -20.29 21.80 -30.39
CA PRO A 341 -20.43 23.18 -29.93
C PRO A 341 -19.15 24.04 -30.07
N PRO A 342 -19.27 25.38 -30.14
CA PRO A 342 -18.14 26.27 -30.39
C PRO A 342 -17.46 26.74 -29.09
N GLY A 343 -16.12 26.78 -29.08
CA GLY A 343 -15.37 27.58 -28.09
C GLY A 343 -14.03 27.02 -27.63
N TYR A 344 -13.02 26.92 -28.50
CA TYR A 344 -11.62 26.89 -28.05
C TYR A 344 -10.72 27.48 -29.15
N SER A 345 -10.06 28.60 -28.84
CA SER A 345 -8.94 29.14 -29.62
C SER A 345 -7.66 28.89 -28.84
N PRO A 346 -6.66 28.19 -29.39
CA PRO A 346 -5.37 28.06 -28.74
C PRO A 346 -4.46 29.26 -29.10
N ASN A 347 -3.69 29.68 -28.10
CA ASN A 347 -2.45 30.42 -28.26
C ASN A 347 -1.40 29.71 -27.41
#